data_AF-A0A536ZQZ6-F1
#
_entry.id   AF-A0A536ZQZ6-F1
#
_cell.length_a   1.000
_cell.length_b   1.000
_cell.length_c   1.000
_cell.angle_alpha   90.00
_cell.angle_beta   90.00
_cell.angle_gamma   90.00
#
_symmetry.space_group_name_H-M   'P 1'
#
loop_
_entity.id
_entity.type
_entity.pdbx_description
1 polymer ?
#
loop_
_entity_poly.entity_id
_entity_poly.type
_entity_poly.pdbx_seq_one_letter_code
_entity_poly.pdbx_strand_id
1 'polypeptide(L)'
;MIHFVVHEEGDGVGVVVVEGVKAGQHLTGWIMEDDKDLEVVARNDIPIGHKLALKDYREGDTVIKYGVDIGRVVKPIAKGEHLHVHNVKTKRW
;
A
#
# COMPACT_ATOMS: atom_id res chain seq x y z
N MET A 1 2.70 10.05 -14.76
CA MET A 1 2.02 10.64 -13.58
C MET A 1 2.19 9.67 -12.43
N ILE A 2 2.60 10.15 -11.25
CA ILE A 2 2.76 9.30 -10.06
C ILE A 2 1.40 9.21 -9.35
N HIS A 3 0.93 7.99 -9.11
CA HIS A 3 -0.37 7.70 -8.48
C HIS A 3 -0.24 7.40 -6.98
N PHE A 4 0.89 6.82 -6.57
CA PHE A 4 1.19 6.55 -5.17
C PHE A 4 2.69 6.70 -4.89
N VAL A 5 3.03 6.92 -3.62
CA VAL A 5 4.41 7.05 -3.16
C VAL A 5 4.77 5.97 -2.15
N VAL A 6 6.03 5.57 -2.15
CA VAL A 6 6.65 4.59 -1.24
C VAL A 6 7.90 5.25 -0.65
N HIS A 7 8.18 5.06 0.64
CA HIS A 7 9.33 5.74 1.25
C HIS A 7 10.65 5.11 0.83
N GLU A 8 10.80 3.82 1.08
CA GLU A 8 12.04 3.07 0.88
C GLU A 8 11.78 1.68 0.27
N GLU A 9 12.79 1.11 -0.38
CA GLU A 9 12.77 -0.28 -0.81
C GLU A 9 12.67 -1.23 0.40
N GLY A 10 11.50 -1.86 0.57
CA GLY A 10 11.18 -2.74 1.71
C GLY A 10 9.85 -2.40 2.37
N ASP A 11 9.34 -1.19 2.15
CA ASP A 11 7.97 -0.82 2.52
C ASP A 11 6.98 -1.78 1.87
N GLY A 12 6.05 -2.27 2.69
CA GLY A 12 5.02 -3.18 2.21
C GLY A 12 3.80 -2.48 1.62
N VAL A 13 3.76 -1.15 1.69
CA VAL A 13 2.59 -0.33 1.36
C VAL A 13 2.98 0.95 0.63
N GLY A 14 2.14 1.35 -0.33
CA GLY A 14 2.19 2.67 -0.96
C GLY A 14 1.07 3.56 -0.45
N VAL A 15 1.24 4.88 -0.48
CA VAL A 15 0.17 5.85 -0.18
C VAL A 15 -0.30 6.48 -1.47
N VAL A 16 -1.60 6.39 -1.76
CA VAL A 16 -2.21 7.01 -2.96
C VAL A 16 -2.17 8.52 -2.82
N VAL A 17 -1.70 9.21 -3.87
CA VAL A 17 -1.53 10.69 -3.90
C VAL A 17 -2.38 11.37 -4.97
N VAL A 18 -3.24 10.62 -5.66
CA VAL A 18 -4.19 11.13 -6.64
C VAL A 18 -5.61 10.71 -6.28
N GLU A 19 -6.60 11.47 -6.73
CA GLU A 19 -8.00 11.07 -6.64
C GLU A 19 -8.38 10.09 -7.76
N GLY A 20 -9.50 9.40 -7.59
CA GLY A 20 -10.12 8.64 -8.68
C GLY A 20 -9.44 7.32 -9.03
N VAL A 21 -8.59 6.76 -8.17
CA VAL A 21 -8.06 5.40 -8.37
C VAL A 21 -9.21 4.40 -8.39
N LYS A 22 -9.33 3.66 -9.50
CA LYS A 22 -10.36 2.64 -9.72
C LYS A 22 -9.78 1.23 -9.77
N ALA A 23 -10.59 0.25 -9.39
CA ALA A 23 -10.23 -1.16 -9.60
C ALA A 23 -9.91 -1.45 -11.08
N GLY A 24 -8.85 -2.22 -11.32
CA GLY A 24 -8.32 -2.56 -12.64
C GLY A 24 -7.34 -1.52 -13.22
N GLN A 25 -7.17 -0.36 -12.59
CA GLN A 25 -6.27 0.68 -13.08
C GLN A 25 -4.80 0.28 -12.89
N HIS A 26 -3.98 0.47 -13.93
CA HIS A 26 -2.52 0.42 -13.82
C HIS A 26 -2.03 1.70 -13.13
N LEU A 27 -1.34 1.54 -12.01
CA LEU A 27 -0.79 2.62 -11.22
C LEU A 27 0.74 2.61 -11.30
N THR A 28 1.30 3.75 -11.66
CA THR A 28 2.72 4.06 -11.47
C THR A 28 2.92 4.65 -10.08
N GLY A 29 3.85 4.11 -9.30
CA GLY A 29 4.30 4.68 -8.05
C GLY A 29 5.79 4.99 -8.07
N TRP A 30 6.23 5.80 -7.11
CA TRP A 30 7.62 6.23 -6.97
C TRP A 30 8.15 5.89 -5.58
N ILE A 31 9.31 5.24 -5.52
CA ILE A 31 10.08 4.98 -4.31
C ILE A 31 11.02 6.15 -4.10
N MET A 32 10.77 6.93 -3.05
CA MET A 32 11.39 8.24 -2.86
C MET A 32 12.88 8.16 -2.55
N GLU A 33 13.31 7.24 -1.69
CA GLU A 33 14.73 7.10 -1.32
C GLU A 33 15.60 6.57 -2.46
N ASP A 34 15.03 5.69 -3.29
CA ASP A 34 15.74 5.02 -4.37
C ASP A 34 15.68 5.75 -5.71
N ASP A 35 14.82 6.76 -5.83
CA ASP A 35 14.46 7.42 -7.09
C ASP A 35 14.06 6.41 -8.19
N LYS A 36 13.20 5.44 -7.82
CA LYS A 36 12.76 4.34 -8.70
C LYS A 36 11.26 4.34 -8.89
N ASP A 37 10.81 4.03 -10.09
CA ASP A 37 9.41 3.78 -10.38
C ASP A 37 9.04 2.31 -10.14
N LEU A 38 7.77 2.07 -9.78
CA LEU A 38 7.17 0.73 -9.76
C LEU A 38 5.74 0.74 -10.30
N GLU A 39 5.26 -0.42 -10.74
CA GLU A 39 3.89 -0.58 -11.21
C GLU A 39 3.07 -1.56 -10.35
N VAL A 40 1.82 -1.19 -10.12
CA VAL A 40 0.82 -2.00 -9.41
C VAL A 40 -0.53 -1.85 -10.10
N VAL A 41 -1.27 -2.95 -10.27
CA VAL A 41 -2.68 -2.90 -10.70
C VAL A 41 -3.55 -2.76 -9.46
N ALA A 42 -4.37 -1.72 -9.40
CA ALA A 42 -5.34 -1.53 -8.32
C ALA A 42 -6.41 -2.63 -8.37
N ARG A 43 -6.69 -3.25 -7.22
CA ARG A 43 -7.75 -4.28 -7.10
C ARG A 43 -9.04 -3.74 -6.52
N ASN A 44 -9.00 -2.54 -5.95
CA ASN A 44 -10.15 -1.83 -5.42
C ASN A 44 -10.13 -0.37 -5.87
N ASP A 45 -11.24 0.32 -5.69
CA ASP A 45 -11.24 1.77 -5.62
C ASP A 45 -10.49 2.21 -4.36
N ILE A 46 -9.50 3.07 -4.49
CA ILE A 46 -8.64 3.49 -3.36
C ILE A 46 -8.68 5.02 -3.22
N PRO A 47 -9.18 5.56 -2.09
CA PRO A 47 -9.18 7.00 -1.88
C PRO A 47 -7.77 7.59 -1.82
N ILE A 48 -7.64 8.88 -2.14
CA ILE A 48 -6.41 9.63 -1.89
C ILE A 48 -6.04 9.60 -0.40
N GLY A 49 -4.75 9.49 -0.09
CA GLY A 49 -4.22 9.39 1.26
C GLY A 49 -4.33 7.98 1.88
N HIS A 50 -5.05 7.06 1.24
CA HIS A 50 -5.16 5.68 1.72
C HIS A 50 -4.00 4.82 1.23
N LYS A 51 -3.81 3.67 1.90
CA LYS A 51 -2.72 2.75 1.59
C LYS A 51 -3.17 1.68 0.60
N LEU A 52 -2.29 1.32 -0.33
CA LEU A 52 -2.37 0.11 -1.13
C LEU A 52 -1.28 -0.88 -0.71
N ALA A 53 -1.57 -2.17 -0.83
CA ALA A 53 -0.58 -3.22 -0.57
C ALA A 53 0.39 -3.39 -1.76
N LEU A 54 1.69 -3.46 -1.49
CA LEU A 54 2.73 -3.66 -2.52
C LEU A 54 3.13 -5.14 -2.69
N LYS A 55 2.61 -6.00 -1.82
CA LYS A 55 2.77 -7.46 -1.84
C LYS A 55 1.52 -8.14 -1.29
N ASP A 56 1.45 -9.46 -1.46
CA ASP A 56 0.43 -10.26 -0.81
C ASP A 56 0.71 -10.39 0.69
N TYR A 57 -0.36 -10.39 1.47
CA TYR A 57 -0.36 -10.57 2.91
C TYR A 57 -1.35 -11.67 3.31
N ARG A 58 -0.92 -12.51 4.24
CA ARG A 58 -1.74 -13.47 4.95
C ARG A 58 -2.25 -12.87 6.25
N GLU A 59 -3.34 -13.43 6.76
CA GLU A 59 -3.80 -13.08 8.10
C GLU A 59 -2.69 -13.33 9.13
N GLY A 60 -2.47 -12.34 9.99
CA GLY A 60 -1.45 -12.36 11.01
C GLY A 60 -0.10 -11.77 10.58
N ASP A 61 0.13 -11.51 9.30
CA ASP A 61 1.36 -10.88 8.80
C ASP A 61 1.55 -9.47 9.35
N THR A 62 2.81 -9.04 9.42
CA THR A 62 3.20 -7.68 9.81
C THR A 62 3.22 -6.75 8.60
N VAL A 63 2.63 -5.57 8.77
CA VAL A 63 2.72 -4.48 7.79
C VAL A 63 3.87 -3.56 8.18
N ILE A 64 4.85 -3.43 7.29
CA ILE A 64 6.01 -2.54 7.46
C ILE A 64 5.82 -1.28 6.63
N LYS A 65 6.10 -0.13 7.25
CA LYS A 65 6.20 1.18 6.61
C LYS A 65 7.25 2.02 7.33
N TYR A 66 8.15 2.69 6.60
CA TYR A 66 9.27 3.44 7.16
C TYR A 66 10.20 2.57 8.03
N GLY A 67 10.42 1.32 7.63
CA GLY A 67 11.17 0.34 8.41
C GLY A 67 10.51 -0.08 9.73
N VAL A 68 9.30 0.41 10.02
CA VAL A 68 8.58 0.21 11.28
C VAL A 68 7.37 -0.70 11.08
N ASP A 69 7.14 -1.58 12.06
CA ASP A 69 5.90 -2.33 12.19
C ASP A 69 4.74 -1.39 12.55
N ILE A 70 3.86 -1.14 11.57
CA ILE A 70 2.71 -0.25 11.75
C ILE A 70 1.44 -1.01 12.14
N GLY A 71 1.43 -2.34 12.10
CA GLY A 71 0.21 -3.09 12.29
C GLY A 71 0.27 -4.54 11.86
N ARG A 72 -0.81 -5.24 12.19
CA ARG A 72 -1.02 -6.64 11.88
C ARG A 72 -2.22 -6.82 10.96
N VAL A 73 -2.05 -7.65 9.94
CA VAL A 73 -3.10 -8.02 9.00
C VAL A 73 -4.12 -8.91 9.71
N VAL A 74 -5.41 -8.59 9.58
CA VAL A 74 -6.54 -9.32 10.19
C VAL A 74 -7.43 -10.01 9.17
N LYS A 75 -7.20 -9.76 7.88
CA LYS A 75 -7.80 -10.47 6.73
C LYS A 75 -6.78 -10.48 5.59
N PRO A 76 -6.66 -11.56 4.78
CA PRO A 76 -5.73 -11.59 3.66
C PRO A 76 -5.86 -10.36 2.75
N ILE A 77 -4.73 -9.88 2.23
CA ILE A 77 -4.67 -8.68 1.37
C ILE A 77 -3.79 -9.03 0.16
N ALA A 78 -4.31 -8.96 -1.05
CA ALA A 78 -3.51 -9.15 -2.25
C ALA A 78 -2.77 -7.86 -2.65
N LYS A 79 -1.64 -7.99 -3.37
CA LYS A 79 -0.96 -6.86 -3.98
C LYS A 79 -1.95 -6.03 -4.81
N GLY A 80 -1.96 -4.72 -4.58
CA GLY A 80 -2.86 -3.76 -5.22
C GLY A 80 -4.21 -3.57 -4.54
N GLU A 81 -4.52 -4.29 -3.46
CA GLU A 81 -5.72 -4.05 -2.65
C GLU A 81 -5.57 -2.86 -1.70
N HIS A 82 -6.72 -2.30 -1.33
CA HIS A 82 -6.84 -1.24 -0.35
C HIS A 82 -6.50 -1.76 1.06
N LEU A 83 -5.38 -1.31 1.60
CA LEU A 83 -4.92 -1.66 2.94
C LEU A 83 -5.39 -0.61 3.96
N HIS A 84 -6.35 -0.97 4.82
CA HIS A 84 -6.95 -0.04 5.77
C HIS A 84 -7.58 -0.75 6.99
N VAL A 85 -8.40 -0.04 7.77
CA VAL A 85 -8.88 -0.50 9.08
C VAL A 85 -9.72 -1.78 9.04
N HIS A 86 -10.27 -2.15 7.88
CA HIS A 86 -11.08 -3.34 7.72
C HIS A 86 -10.27 -4.63 7.55
N ASN A 87 -8.98 -4.52 7.15
CA ASN A 87 -8.06 -5.64 6.95
C ASN A 87 -6.73 -5.51 7.70
N VAL A 88 -6.47 -4.38 8.36
CA VAL A 88 -5.30 -4.17 9.24
C VAL A 88 -5.72 -3.53 10.56
N LYS A 89 -5.21 -4.08 11.67
CA LYS A 89 -5.22 -3.42 12.97
C LYS A 89 -3.87 -2.77 13.22
N THR A 90 -3.86 -1.44 13.40
CA THR A 90 -2.63 -0.72 13.74
C THR A 90 -2.19 -1.09 15.14
N LYS A 91 -0.88 -1.23 15.34
CA LYS A 91 -0.32 -1.27 16.69
C LYS A 91 -0.39 0.15 17.23
N ARG A 92 -1.31 0.40 18.16
CA ARG A 92 -1.34 1.68 18.88
C ARG A 92 -0.07 1.80 19.72
N TRP A 93 0.52 2.97 19.68
CA TRP A 93 1.56 3.39 20.62
C TRP A 93 0.85 3.89 21.88
#